data_AF-A0A1N6GLY7-F1
#
_entry.id   AF-A0A1N6GLY7-F1
#
_cell.length_a   1.000
_cell.length_b   1.000
_cell.length_c   1.000
_cell.angle_alpha   90.00
_cell.angle_beta   90.00
_cell.angle_gamma   90.00
#
_symmetry.space_group_name_H-M   'P 1'
#
loop_
_entity.id
_entity.type
_entity.pdbx_description
1 polymer ?
#
loop_
_entity_poly.entity_id
_entity_poly.type
_entity_poly.pdbx_seq_one_letter_code
_entity_poly.pdbx_strand_id
1 'polypeptide(L)'
;MNSPIAFKAAEQTMWRLVQRYTGRVGYRRGVKSEGLSLSPPVIDCSGWTTLLLTQAMQAENEAAARAVFSADDMLALHAWSDRIIEEIGTRTGFILEARKITADTFPRYATIGLKMGEPEWANNHPRSRGITHIVQVVCSPEDGAQFVSESYGGSVSPGISLTPLTGWLASSENHLRAGEMWVVDPFRLASKAQG
;
A
#
# COMPACT_ATOMS: atom_id res chain seq x y z
N MET A 1 15.30 -18.62 -17.12
CA MET A 1 14.66 -17.40 -16.64
C MET A 1 13.74 -17.81 -15.50
N ASN A 2 14.07 -17.49 -14.26
CA ASN A 2 13.18 -17.75 -13.13
C ASN A 2 11.97 -16.82 -13.29
N SER A 3 10.78 -17.40 -13.49
CA SER A 3 9.54 -16.63 -13.32
C SER A 3 9.59 -15.97 -11.93
N PRO A 4 9.27 -14.67 -11.80
CA PRO A 4 9.08 -14.06 -10.49
C PRO A 4 8.12 -14.93 -9.69
N ILE A 5 8.40 -15.16 -8.41
CA ILE A 5 7.46 -15.86 -7.51
C ILE A 5 6.14 -15.09 -7.58
N ALA A 6 5.14 -15.68 -8.24
CA ALA A 6 3.83 -15.09 -8.36
C ALA A 6 3.08 -15.38 -7.05
N PHE A 7 2.97 -14.37 -6.20
CA PHE A 7 2.14 -14.39 -4.99
C PHE A 7 0.65 -14.40 -5.36
N LYS A 8 0.18 -15.52 -5.93
CA LYS A 8 -1.13 -15.63 -6.56
C LYS A 8 -2.27 -15.48 -5.54
N ALA A 9 -2.14 -16.08 -4.36
CA ALA A 9 -3.16 -15.98 -3.32
C ALA A 9 -3.24 -14.55 -2.77
N ALA A 10 -2.08 -13.91 -2.64
CA ALA A 10 -1.98 -12.51 -2.26
C ALA A 10 -2.64 -11.57 -3.28
N GLU A 11 -2.32 -11.72 -4.57
CA GLU A 11 -2.90 -10.93 -5.67
C GLU A 11 -4.42 -11.06 -5.72
N GLN A 12 -4.94 -12.29 -5.70
CA GLN A 12 -6.37 -12.56 -5.69
C GLN A 12 -7.08 -11.94 -4.47
N THR A 13 -6.42 -11.99 -3.31
CA THR A 13 -6.97 -11.43 -2.07
C THR A 13 -7.05 -9.92 -2.12
N MET A 14 -5.98 -9.23 -2.52
CA MET A 14 -6.00 -7.78 -2.72
C MET A 14 -7.05 -7.38 -3.74
N TRP A 15 -7.12 -8.08 -4.88
CA TRP A 15 -8.08 -7.78 -5.93
C TRP A 15 -9.54 -7.89 -5.45
N ARG A 16 -9.86 -8.97 -4.73
CA ARG A 16 -11.21 -9.15 -4.14
C ARG A 16 -11.55 -8.05 -3.14
N LEU A 17 -10.59 -7.61 -2.33
CA LEU A 17 -10.80 -6.50 -1.38
C LEU A 17 -11.07 -5.18 -2.12
N VAL A 18 -10.27 -4.83 -3.13
CA VAL A 18 -10.51 -3.58 -3.89
C VAL A 18 -11.85 -3.62 -4.61
N GLN A 19 -12.25 -4.75 -5.20
CA GLN A 19 -13.57 -4.92 -5.83
C GLN A 19 -14.72 -4.76 -4.82
N ARG A 20 -14.52 -5.23 -3.59
CA ARG A 20 -15.54 -5.18 -2.54
C ARG A 20 -15.79 -3.76 -2.02
N TYR A 21 -14.74 -2.95 -1.89
CA TYR A 21 -14.79 -1.70 -1.11
C TYR A 21 -14.65 -0.42 -1.95
N THR A 22 -14.08 -0.48 -3.15
CA THR A 22 -13.95 0.69 -4.03
C THR A 22 -15.33 1.30 -4.31
N GLY A 23 -15.45 2.62 -4.17
CA GLY A 23 -16.70 3.34 -4.38
C GLY A 23 -17.77 3.16 -3.29
N ARG A 24 -17.48 2.40 -2.22
CA ARG A 24 -18.47 2.04 -1.18
C ARG A 24 -18.07 2.47 0.23
N VAL A 25 -16.82 2.88 0.44
CA VAL A 25 -16.25 3.24 1.75
C VAL A 25 -15.76 4.68 1.69
N GLY A 26 -16.08 5.47 2.71
CA GLY A 26 -15.59 6.84 2.88
C GLY A 26 -14.20 6.91 3.55
N TYR A 27 -13.62 8.10 3.59
CA TYR A 27 -12.36 8.34 4.28
C TYR A 27 -12.58 8.96 5.67
N ARG A 28 -11.90 8.43 6.69
CA ARG A 28 -11.80 9.09 8.00
C ARG A 28 -10.43 8.85 8.62
N ARG A 29 -9.62 9.92 8.68
CA ARG A 29 -8.28 9.91 9.29
C ARG A 29 -8.30 9.26 10.68
N GLY A 30 -7.36 8.36 10.92
CA GLY A 30 -7.18 7.67 12.20
C GLY A 30 -8.03 6.41 12.36
N VAL A 31 -9.01 6.16 11.48
CA VAL A 31 -9.84 4.95 11.54
C VAL A 31 -9.22 3.85 10.68
N LYS A 32 -8.99 2.66 11.26
CA LYS A 32 -8.41 1.50 10.56
C LYS A 32 -9.51 0.53 10.13
N SER A 33 -9.19 -0.75 9.99
CA SER A 33 -10.10 -1.78 9.44
C SER A 33 -11.40 -1.94 10.22
N GLU A 34 -11.42 -1.64 11.51
CA GLU A 34 -12.63 -1.63 12.34
C GLU A 34 -13.70 -0.65 11.83
N GLY A 35 -13.28 0.41 11.12
CA GLY A 35 -14.20 1.37 10.51
C GLY A 35 -15.05 0.83 9.36
N LEU A 36 -14.66 -0.31 8.79
CA LEU A 36 -15.43 -0.98 7.73
C LEU A 36 -16.76 -1.56 8.25
N SER A 37 -16.91 -1.72 9.57
CA SER A 37 -18.15 -2.16 10.22
C SER A 37 -19.10 -1.01 10.57
N LEU A 38 -18.70 0.25 10.36
CA LEU A 38 -19.54 1.42 10.62
C LEU A 38 -20.59 1.64 9.52
N SER A 39 -21.60 2.46 9.83
CA SER A 39 -22.60 2.93 8.87
C SER A 39 -22.65 4.46 8.87
N PRO A 40 -22.15 5.14 7.81
CA PRO A 40 -21.47 4.59 6.64
C PRO A 40 -20.04 4.06 6.97
N PRO A 41 -19.52 3.08 6.20
CA PRO A 41 -18.19 2.52 6.44
C PRO A 41 -17.10 3.53 6.06
N VAL A 42 -16.04 3.61 6.87
CA VAL A 42 -14.91 4.52 6.63
C VAL A 42 -13.58 3.86 6.97
N ILE A 43 -12.50 4.29 6.32
CA ILE A 43 -11.12 3.87 6.62
C ILE A 43 -10.12 4.93 6.17
N ASP A 44 -8.98 5.07 6.86
CA ASP A 44 -7.90 5.96 6.41
C ASP A 44 -6.91 5.27 5.45
N CYS A 45 -5.98 6.06 4.89
CA CYS A 45 -5.02 5.61 3.88
C CYS A 45 -4.12 4.48 4.39
N SER A 46 -3.57 4.62 5.60
CA SER A 46 -2.68 3.60 6.16
C SER A 46 -3.44 2.36 6.59
N GLY A 47 -4.64 2.50 7.17
CA GLY A 47 -5.52 1.38 7.50
C GLY A 47 -5.92 0.56 6.28
N TRP A 48 -6.23 1.22 5.16
CA TRP A 48 -6.52 0.53 3.91
C TRP A 48 -5.32 -0.24 3.36
N THR A 49 -4.14 0.39 3.35
CA THR A 49 -2.89 -0.23 2.91
C THR A 49 -2.52 -1.43 3.80
N THR A 50 -2.59 -1.27 5.13
CA THR A 50 -2.35 -2.36 6.09
C THR A 50 -3.31 -3.53 5.85
N LEU A 51 -4.61 -3.26 5.66
CA LEU A 51 -5.59 -4.30 5.41
C LEU A 51 -5.28 -5.09 4.14
N LEU A 52 -4.98 -4.39 3.04
CA LEU A 52 -4.61 -5.05 1.78
C LEU A 52 -3.38 -5.94 1.95
N LEU A 53 -2.30 -5.42 2.53
CA LEU A 53 -1.04 -6.15 2.66
C LEU A 53 -1.13 -7.34 3.62
N THR A 54 -1.68 -7.14 4.82
CA THR A 54 -1.73 -8.20 5.84
C THR A 54 -2.65 -9.35 5.42
N GLN A 55 -3.79 -9.06 4.80
CA GLN A 55 -4.69 -10.09 4.25
C GLN A 55 -4.02 -10.85 3.10
N ALA A 56 -3.27 -10.15 2.24
CA ALA A 56 -2.56 -10.77 1.13
C ALA A 56 -1.42 -11.69 1.59
N MET A 57 -0.61 -11.23 2.56
CA MET A 57 0.46 -12.02 3.17
C MET A 57 -0.09 -13.25 3.90
N GLN A 58 -1.17 -13.08 4.66
CA GLN A 58 -1.85 -14.18 5.36
C GLN A 58 -2.39 -15.23 4.37
N ALA A 59 -3.06 -14.79 3.30
CA ALA A 59 -3.56 -15.70 2.26
C ALA A 59 -2.43 -16.49 1.59
N GLU A 60 -1.27 -15.88 1.39
CA GLU A 60 -0.11 -16.58 0.85
C GLU A 60 0.46 -17.61 1.84
N ASN A 61 0.57 -17.26 3.12
CA ASN A 61 0.98 -18.20 4.17
C ASN A 61 0.06 -19.43 4.22
N GLU A 62 -1.26 -19.19 4.14
CA GLU A 62 -2.28 -20.25 4.11
C GLU A 62 -2.13 -21.13 2.86
N ALA A 63 -2.00 -20.53 1.69
CA ALA A 63 -1.83 -21.26 0.43
C ALA A 63 -0.53 -22.08 0.39
N ALA A 64 0.54 -21.57 1.02
CA ALA A 64 1.81 -22.27 1.13
C ALA A 64 1.87 -23.29 2.27
N ALA A 65 0.85 -23.33 3.14
CA ALA A 65 0.82 -24.12 4.38
C ALA A 65 2.07 -23.91 5.28
N ARG A 66 2.67 -22.72 5.24
CA ARG A 66 3.86 -22.34 6.02
C ARG A 66 3.96 -20.82 6.14
N ALA A 67 4.76 -20.33 7.09
CA ALA A 67 5.10 -18.91 7.17
C ALA A 67 6.05 -18.51 6.02
N VAL A 68 5.49 -17.94 4.95
CA VAL A 68 6.23 -17.22 3.89
C VAL A 68 6.56 -15.81 4.39
N PHE A 69 5.59 -15.17 5.04
CA PHE A 69 5.72 -13.90 5.74
C PHE A 69 5.61 -14.15 7.25
N SER A 70 6.52 -13.56 8.03
CA SER A 70 6.49 -13.71 9.49
C SER A 70 5.33 -12.91 10.11
N ALA A 71 4.88 -13.33 11.30
CA ALA A 71 3.90 -12.56 12.06
C ALA A 71 4.42 -11.17 12.44
N ASP A 72 5.72 -11.06 12.74
CA ASP A 72 6.38 -9.79 13.08
C ASP A 72 6.41 -8.83 11.90
N ASP A 73 6.62 -9.34 10.67
CA ASP A 73 6.56 -8.53 9.46
C ASP A 73 5.15 -7.99 9.20
N MET A 74 4.12 -8.83 9.38
CA MET A 74 2.73 -8.39 9.25
C MET A 74 2.35 -7.38 10.35
N LEU A 75 2.78 -7.61 11.60
CA LEU A 75 2.53 -6.72 12.73
C LEU A 75 3.15 -5.34 12.51
N ALA A 76 4.35 -5.27 11.94
CA ALA A 76 5.04 -4.01 11.65
C ALA A 76 4.27 -3.10 10.66
N LEU A 77 3.34 -3.65 9.88
CA LEU A 77 2.51 -2.88 8.96
C LEU A 77 1.32 -2.20 9.66
N HIS A 78 1.04 -2.50 10.93
CA HIS A 78 0.00 -1.83 11.71
C HIS A 78 0.50 -0.47 12.23
N ALA A 79 0.75 0.46 11.32
CA ALA A 79 1.32 1.77 11.63
C ALA A 79 0.74 2.90 10.76
N TRP A 80 1.28 4.11 10.94
CA TRP A 80 0.99 5.26 10.09
C TRP A 80 1.76 5.18 8.76
N SER A 81 1.32 5.95 7.77
CA SER A 81 1.83 5.96 6.39
C SER A 81 3.36 5.99 6.30
N ASP A 82 4.00 6.90 7.02
CA ASP A 82 5.46 7.05 7.04
C ASP A 82 6.15 5.84 7.64
N ARG A 83 5.63 5.33 8.76
CA ARG A 83 6.23 4.19 9.45
C ARG A 83 6.08 2.89 8.65
N ILE A 84 4.96 2.68 7.92
CA ILE A 84 4.81 1.52 7.03
C ILE A 84 5.91 1.52 5.96
N ILE A 85 6.13 2.67 5.31
CA ILE A 85 7.18 2.82 4.28
C ILE A 85 8.57 2.58 4.90
N GLU A 86 8.82 3.13 6.09
CA GLU A 86 10.08 2.93 6.80
C GLU A 86 10.32 1.47 7.21
N GLU A 87 9.31 0.79 7.75
CA GLU A 87 9.40 -0.63 8.15
C GLU A 87 9.68 -1.51 6.95
N ILE A 88 8.92 -1.37 5.86
CA ILE A 88 9.16 -2.16 4.65
C ILE A 88 10.56 -1.84 4.10
N GLY A 89 10.92 -0.57 3.96
CA GLY A 89 12.23 -0.16 3.42
C GLY A 89 13.40 -0.70 4.25
N THR A 90 13.32 -0.59 5.58
CA THR A 90 14.36 -1.07 6.50
C THR A 90 14.45 -2.59 6.48
N ARG A 91 13.31 -3.28 6.52
CA ARG A 91 13.28 -4.75 6.56
C ARG A 91 13.69 -5.38 5.24
N THR A 92 13.40 -4.75 4.11
CA THR A 92 13.70 -5.31 2.78
C THR A 92 15.02 -4.81 2.20
N GLY A 93 15.58 -3.73 2.78
CA GLY A 93 16.70 -3.00 2.18
C GLY A 93 16.34 -2.33 0.85
N PHE A 94 15.06 -2.24 0.51
CA PHE A 94 14.58 -1.73 -0.77
C PHE A 94 13.69 -0.50 -0.59
N ILE A 95 14.19 0.64 -1.06
CA ILE A 95 13.42 1.88 -1.20
C ILE A 95 13.90 2.61 -2.46
N LEU A 96 12.96 2.98 -3.32
CA LEU A 96 13.20 3.87 -4.45
C LEU A 96 12.72 5.26 -4.08
N GLU A 97 13.57 6.24 -4.31
CA GLU A 97 13.24 7.66 -4.17
C GLU A 97 12.91 8.21 -5.56
N ALA A 98 11.82 8.98 -5.65
CA ALA A 98 11.36 9.76 -6.80
C ALA A 98 12.11 9.55 -8.14
N ARG A 99 13.26 10.20 -8.33
CA ARG A 99 14.08 10.14 -9.56
C ARG A 99 14.52 8.74 -10.02
N LYS A 100 14.44 7.72 -9.16
CA LYS A 100 14.76 6.31 -9.46
C LYS A 100 13.52 5.49 -9.81
N ILE A 101 12.33 6.08 -9.76
CA ILE A 101 11.07 5.44 -10.09
C ILE A 101 10.89 5.53 -11.61
N THR A 102 10.99 4.39 -12.27
CA THR A 102 10.78 4.21 -13.71
C THR A 102 9.85 3.02 -13.90
N ALA A 103 9.24 2.87 -15.07
CA ALA A 103 8.39 1.71 -15.37
C ALA A 103 9.13 0.38 -15.12
N ASP A 104 10.43 0.33 -15.38
CA ASP A 104 11.26 -0.88 -15.25
C ASP A 104 11.70 -1.18 -13.81
N THR A 105 11.76 -0.16 -12.95
CA THR A 105 12.18 -0.30 -11.54
C THR A 105 10.99 -0.46 -10.60
N PHE A 106 9.76 -0.28 -11.10
CA PHE A 106 8.56 -0.26 -10.27
C PHE A 106 8.12 -1.67 -9.84
N PRO A 107 8.08 -1.99 -8.54
CA PRO A 107 7.65 -3.31 -8.07
C PRO A 107 6.19 -3.61 -8.44
N ARG A 108 5.90 -4.87 -8.81
CA ARG A 108 4.55 -5.32 -9.21
C ARG A 108 3.47 -4.95 -8.19
N TYR A 109 3.80 -5.10 -6.89
CA TYR A 109 2.91 -4.86 -5.76
C TYR A 109 3.44 -3.75 -4.84
N ALA A 110 3.99 -2.70 -5.44
CA ALA A 110 4.65 -1.66 -4.67
C ALA A 110 3.70 -0.94 -3.70
N THR A 111 4.25 -0.50 -2.57
CA THR A 111 3.61 0.46 -1.68
C THR A 111 4.28 1.81 -1.87
N ILE A 112 3.50 2.88 -2.01
CA ILE A 112 4.02 4.21 -2.33
C ILE A 112 3.64 5.17 -1.21
N GLY A 113 4.64 5.83 -0.61
CA GLY A 113 4.46 6.93 0.33
C GLY A 113 4.57 8.27 -0.39
N LEU A 114 3.71 9.21 -0.02
CA LEU A 114 3.67 10.57 -0.56
C LEU A 114 3.73 11.62 0.55
N LYS A 115 4.52 12.67 0.34
CA LYS A 115 4.38 13.92 1.08
C LYS A 115 3.30 14.76 0.39
N MET A 116 2.08 14.73 0.92
CA MET A 116 0.97 15.56 0.48
C MET A 116 0.74 16.69 1.48
N GLY A 117 1.17 17.89 1.11
CA GLY A 117 1.04 19.10 1.92
C GLY A 117 1.81 19.06 3.24
N GLU A 118 1.65 20.12 4.03
CA GLU A 118 2.20 20.25 5.38
C GLU A 118 1.06 20.64 6.33
N PRO A 119 0.18 19.68 6.66
CA PRO A 119 -0.94 19.98 7.53
C PRO A 119 -0.42 20.39 8.91
N GLU A 120 -1.08 21.33 9.60
CA GLU A 120 -0.60 21.90 10.86
C GLU A 120 -0.25 20.85 11.94
N TRP A 121 -0.97 19.72 11.96
CA TRP A 121 -0.67 18.62 12.87
C TRP A 121 0.74 18.02 12.66
N ALA A 122 1.29 18.08 11.44
CA ALA A 122 2.61 17.54 11.10
C ALA A 122 3.74 18.30 11.81
N ASN A 123 3.51 19.55 12.23
CA ASN A 123 4.46 20.31 13.04
C ASN A 123 4.63 19.71 14.44
N ASN A 124 3.57 19.10 14.98
CA ASN A 124 3.57 18.48 16.31
C ASN A 124 3.82 16.96 16.26
N HIS A 125 3.65 16.35 15.10
CA HIS A 125 3.87 14.92 14.86
C HIS A 125 4.71 14.74 13.59
N PRO A 126 6.03 15.05 13.65
CA PRO A 126 6.89 14.96 12.49
C PRO A 126 6.94 13.51 12.00
N ARG A 127 6.75 13.34 10.69
CA ARG A 127 6.76 12.04 10.04
C ARG A 127 8.07 11.81 9.31
N SER A 128 8.53 10.57 9.28
CA SER A 128 9.69 10.20 8.47
C SER A 128 9.46 10.62 7.02
N ARG A 129 10.39 11.40 6.46
CA ARG A 129 10.32 11.96 5.09
C ARG A 129 9.07 12.83 4.82
N GLY A 130 8.33 13.24 5.85
CA GLY A 130 7.10 14.02 5.71
C GLY A 130 5.94 13.26 5.06
N ILE A 131 5.95 11.92 5.06
CA ILE A 131 4.95 11.11 4.37
C ILE A 131 3.58 11.23 5.06
N THR A 132 2.64 11.92 4.42
CA THR A 132 1.28 12.15 4.94
C THR A 132 0.24 11.21 4.32
N HIS A 133 0.56 10.61 3.17
CA HIS A 133 -0.33 9.70 2.44
C HIS A 133 0.39 8.43 1.98
N ILE A 134 -0.35 7.34 1.82
CA ILE A 134 0.18 6.04 1.39
C ILE A 134 -0.85 5.34 0.51
N VAL A 135 -0.35 4.66 -0.52
CA VAL A 135 -1.17 3.93 -1.50
C VAL A 135 -0.56 2.56 -1.79
N GLN A 136 -1.39 1.65 -2.30
CA GLN A 136 -0.97 0.29 -2.64
C GLN A 136 -1.20 -0.01 -4.11
N VAL A 137 -0.20 -0.56 -4.79
CA VAL A 137 -0.36 -1.11 -6.13
C VAL A 137 -0.93 -2.52 -6.07
N VAL A 138 -1.99 -2.75 -6.82
CA VAL A 138 -2.68 -4.04 -6.97
C VAL A 138 -2.72 -4.41 -8.45
N CYS A 139 -2.77 -5.71 -8.72
CA CYS A 139 -2.86 -6.23 -10.09
C CYS A 139 -4.20 -6.93 -10.30
N SER A 140 -4.81 -6.71 -11.46
CA SER A 140 -5.93 -7.52 -11.93
C SER A 140 -5.43 -8.95 -12.21
N PRO A 141 -6.04 -9.99 -11.63
CA PRO A 141 -5.64 -11.37 -11.88
C PRO A 141 -6.07 -11.87 -13.28
N GLU A 142 -6.90 -11.11 -14.01
CA GLU A 142 -7.39 -11.49 -15.35
C GLU A 142 -6.35 -11.19 -16.43
N ASP A 143 -5.79 -9.98 -16.43
CA ASP A 143 -4.94 -9.44 -17.48
C ASP A 143 -3.58 -8.93 -16.96
N GLY A 144 -3.37 -8.96 -15.63
CA GLY A 144 -2.15 -8.46 -15.00
C GLY A 144 -2.05 -6.93 -14.98
N ALA A 145 -3.11 -6.19 -15.34
CA ALA A 145 -3.10 -4.74 -15.36
C ALA A 145 -2.91 -4.17 -13.93
N GLN A 146 -2.04 -3.15 -13.82
CA GLN A 146 -1.69 -2.55 -12.54
C GLN A 146 -2.56 -1.32 -12.24
N PHE A 147 -3.02 -1.26 -10.99
CA PHE A 147 -3.82 -0.16 -10.46
C PHE A 147 -3.25 0.30 -9.12
N VAL A 148 -3.42 1.59 -8.83
CA VAL A 148 -3.23 2.14 -7.50
C VAL A 148 -4.57 2.15 -6.80
N SER A 149 -4.62 1.49 -5.64
CA SER A 149 -5.73 1.60 -4.71
C SER A 149 -5.32 2.47 -3.52
N GLU A 150 -6.16 3.43 -3.18
CA GLU A 150 -5.91 4.37 -2.10
C GLU A 150 -7.20 4.73 -1.37
N SER A 151 -7.06 5.13 -0.10
CA SER A 151 -8.16 5.74 0.67
C SER A 151 -7.82 7.21 0.96
N TYR A 152 -8.56 8.14 0.38
CA TYR A 152 -8.32 9.57 0.47
C TYR A 152 -9.63 10.36 0.32
N GLY A 153 -9.67 11.62 0.78
CA GLY A 153 -10.82 12.50 0.58
C GLY A 153 -11.65 12.75 1.84
N GLY A 154 -12.97 12.68 1.72
CA GLY A 154 -13.92 13.04 2.79
C GLY A 154 -14.62 11.85 3.42
N SER A 155 -15.36 12.10 4.51
CA SER A 155 -16.15 11.08 5.23
C SER A 155 -17.39 10.57 4.49
N VAL A 156 -17.58 11.00 3.25
CA VAL A 156 -18.63 10.54 2.33
C VAL A 156 -17.96 9.74 1.21
N SER A 157 -18.59 8.66 0.78
CA SER A 157 -18.13 7.85 -0.35
C SER A 157 -18.06 8.70 -1.64
N PRO A 158 -17.05 8.50 -2.51
CA PRO A 158 -15.98 7.51 -2.41
C PRO A 158 -14.75 8.04 -1.68
N GLY A 159 -14.35 7.33 -0.62
CA GLY A 159 -13.05 7.48 0.03
C GLY A 159 -12.01 6.51 -0.53
N ILE A 160 -12.42 5.29 -0.93
CA ILE A 160 -11.53 4.35 -1.63
C ILE A 160 -11.70 4.48 -3.14
N SER A 161 -10.58 4.67 -3.84
CA SER A 161 -10.49 4.68 -5.30
C SER A 161 -9.58 3.58 -5.84
N LEU A 162 -9.73 3.29 -7.13
CA LEU A 162 -8.90 2.38 -7.90
C LEU A 162 -8.60 3.03 -9.25
N THR A 163 -7.34 3.40 -9.47
CA THR A 163 -6.91 4.18 -10.64
C THR A 163 -5.85 3.40 -11.41
N PRO A 164 -5.89 3.31 -12.75
CA PRO A 164 -4.81 2.70 -13.53
C PRO A 164 -3.45 3.31 -13.17
N LEU A 165 -2.42 2.48 -13.00
CA LEU A 165 -1.11 2.94 -12.52
C LEU A 165 -0.52 4.07 -13.38
N THR A 166 -0.64 3.97 -14.69
CA THR A 166 -0.17 5.01 -15.63
C THR A 166 -0.90 6.35 -15.42
N GLY A 167 -2.22 6.32 -15.27
CA GLY A 167 -3.02 7.49 -14.97
C GLY A 167 -2.70 8.09 -13.62
N TRP A 168 -2.48 7.26 -12.60
CA TRP A 168 -2.11 7.70 -11.26
C TRP A 168 -0.72 8.33 -11.18
N LEU A 169 0.26 7.75 -11.88
CA LEU A 169 1.61 8.32 -11.99
C LEU A 169 1.59 9.69 -12.69
N ALA A 170 0.79 9.82 -13.76
CA ALA A 170 0.60 11.09 -14.44
C ALA A 170 -0.04 12.15 -13.52
N SER A 171 -1.07 11.81 -12.74
CA SER A 171 -1.66 12.75 -11.77
C SER A 171 -0.72 13.08 -10.60
N SER A 172 0.26 12.22 -10.32
CA SER A 172 1.22 12.38 -9.21
C SER A 172 2.57 12.95 -9.66
N GLU A 173 2.71 13.40 -10.92
CA GLU A 173 3.97 13.88 -11.49
C GLU A 173 4.58 15.03 -10.67
N ASN A 174 3.77 15.91 -10.10
CA ASN A 174 4.27 17.02 -9.28
C ASN A 174 5.01 16.52 -8.02
N HIS A 175 4.49 15.51 -7.33
CA HIS A 175 5.18 14.90 -6.18
C HIS A 175 6.45 14.17 -6.62
N LEU A 176 6.41 13.51 -7.78
CA LEU A 176 7.59 12.86 -8.35
C LEU A 176 8.70 13.88 -8.63
N ARG A 177 8.39 15.00 -9.29
CA ARG A 177 9.36 16.06 -9.60
C ARG A 177 9.88 16.77 -8.35
N ALA A 178 9.03 16.92 -7.33
CA ALA A 178 9.40 17.53 -6.06
C ALA A 178 10.25 16.63 -5.14
N GLY A 179 10.45 15.35 -5.50
CA GLY A 179 11.17 14.40 -4.62
C GLY A 179 10.33 13.91 -3.43
N GLU A 180 9.01 14.00 -3.53
CA GLU A 180 8.03 13.77 -2.45
C GLU A 180 7.38 12.38 -2.53
N MET A 181 8.05 11.43 -3.19
CA MET A 181 7.54 10.08 -3.45
C MET A 181 8.58 9.03 -3.12
N TRP A 182 8.16 8.00 -2.36
CA TRP A 182 8.98 6.86 -1.98
C TRP A 182 8.25 5.56 -2.28
N VAL A 183 8.93 4.62 -2.93
CA VAL A 183 8.36 3.34 -3.34
C VAL A 183 9.11 2.21 -2.64
N VAL A 184 8.37 1.29 -2.03
CA VAL A 184 8.91 0.10 -1.36
C VAL A 184 8.22 -1.16 -1.89
N ASP A 185 8.82 -2.32 -1.65
CA ASP A 185 8.31 -3.62 -2.12
C ASP A 185 8.00 -4.53 -0.93
N PRO A 186 6.74 -4.56 -0.44
CA PRO A 186 6.38 -5.36 0.74
C PRO A 186 6.54 -6.85 0.52
N PHE A 187 6.51 -7.33 -0.71
CA PHE A 187 6.58 -8.76 -1.00
C PHE A 187 8.01 -9.31 -0.93
N ARG A 188 9.03 -8.45 -0.85
CA ARG A 188 10.41 -8.85 -0.50
C ARG A 188 10.56 -9.33 0.93
N LEU A 189 9.58 -9.09 1.82
CA LEU A 189 9.58 -9.65 3.16
C LEU A 189 9.57 -11.19 3.14
N ALA A 190 9.00 -11.80 2.09
CA ALA A 190 9.03 -13.26 1.89
C ALA A 190 10.45 -13.83 1.72
N SER A 191 11.39 -13.04 1.21
CA SER A 191 12.78 -13.47 0.98
C SER A 191 13.56 -13.67 2.28
N LYS A 192 13.04 -13.22 3.43
CA LYS A 192 13.67 -13.40 4.74
C LYS A 192 13.32 -14.70 5.44
N ALA A 193 12.18 -15.32 5.13
CA ALA A 193 11.75 -16.57 5.77
C ALA A 193 12.54 -17.83 5.30
N GLN A 194 13.59 -17.65 4.51
CA GLN A 194 14.47 -18.71 4.00
C GLN A 194 15.87 -18.69 4.63
N GLY A 195 16.09 -17.83 5.64
CA GLY A 195 17.35 -17.74 6.40
C GLY A 195 17.26 -18.42 7.76
#